data_AF-A0A521BBA7-F1
#
_entry.id   AF-A0A521BBA7-F1
#
_cell.length_a   1.000
_cell.length_b   1.000
_cell.length_c   1.000
_cell.angle_alpha   90.00
_cell.angle_beta   90.00
_cell.angle_gamma   90.00
#
_symmetry.space_group_name_H-M   'P 1'
#
loop_
_entity.id
_entity.type
_entity.pdbx_description
1 polymer ?
#
loop_
_entity_poly.entity_id
_entity_poly.type
_entity_poly.pdbx_seq_one_letter_code
_entity_poly.pdbx_strand_id
1 'polypeptide(L)'
;MCLYKGCKWLWVPVIFLVMMSCGESQPEDPWAVLERVPEVVPSQIRAFNQADTVFFEHLGYESVVMKNGTVLIADRGRNNLLFLNEEGGLEKLIREGRGPGEVLDPFAFVKDKKGQVYTYDQHNDKILVLDGRGEVVREIIPAAYKESGIIKVFPVQDSLYWVEMMSYAFLSDENKKSEKYLVQYDPFENSYGEMKVLRNHPYARYIEDGEVRGATKVDFGSGHLFSWRPEKQTLLTFDTRTNIIAELDANLDTLKAIRVELPQEELNNTEFDSLRSAYRNAQWKTVEPLLPDLKAKADYMLYHNGEIWLGTHLSGKLKTWLVLNMQGEILRKVMLPREALLTHVSDNHLGLRLDDVTFAFYSNPSE
;
A
#
# COMPACT_ATOMS: atom_id res chain seq x y z
N MET A 1 87.40 -17.31 40.96
CA MET A 1 87.89 -17.53 39.59
C MET A 1 86.82 -17.05 38.62
N CYS A 2 87.04 -15.85 38.06
CA CYS A 2 86.35 -15.21 36.93
C CYS A 2 86.37 -16.08 35.65
N LEU A 3 85.63 -15.88 34.55
CA LEU A 3 84.50 -15.04 34.11
C LEU A 3 84.15 -15.48 32.65
N TYR A 4 82.91 -15.18 32.22
CA TYR A 4 82.44 -14.83 30.87
C TYR A 4 82.47 -15.79 29.66
N LYS A 5 81.25 -16.05 29.12
CA LYS A 5 80.73 -15.84 27.73
C LYS A 5 79.40 -16.63 27.66
N GLY A 6 78.21 -16.12 27.37
CA GLY A 6 77.75 -15.15 26.38
C GLY A 6 76.65 -15.84 25.57
N CYS A 7 75.36 -15.56 25.82
CA CYS A 7 74.26 -16.04 24.97
C CYS A 7 73.15 -14.97 24.91
N LYS A 8 72.80 -14.57 23.68
CA LYS A 8 71.89 -13.47 23.35
C LYS A 8 70.44 -13.85 23.67
N TRP A 9 69.72 -12.99 24.40
CA TRP A 9 68.27 -13.06 24.52
C TRP A 9 67.63 -12.23 23.40
N LEU A 10 66.86 -12.91 22.53
CA LEU A 10 66.05 -12.28 21.50
C LEU A 10 64.74 -11.83 22.16
N TRP A 11 64.51 -10.52 22.26
CA TRP A 11 63.21 -9.95 22.61
C TRP A 11 62.29 -10.01 21.38
N VAL A 12 61.21 -10.78 21.46
CA VAL A 12 60.07 -10.66 20.53
C VAL A 12 58.93 -10.03 21.32
N PRO A 13 58.47 -8.81 20.98
CA PRO A 13 57.32 -8.21 21.64
C PRO A 13 56.07 -8.97 21.19
N VAL A 14 55.33 -9.53 22.15
CA VAL A 14 54.00 -10.08 21.91
C VAL A 14 53.08 -8.90 21.62
N ILE A 15 52.80 -8.66 20.34
CA ILE A 15 51.74 -7.77 19.91
C ILE A 15 50.42 -8.39 20.37
N PHE A 16 49.83 -7.82 21.41
CA PHE A 16 48.45 -8.12 21.81
C PHE A 16 47.53 -7.57 20.73
N LEU A 17 47.18 -8.43 19.78
CA LEU A 17 46.18 -8.14 18.77
C LEU A 17 44.81 -8.13 19.47
N VAL A 18 44.35 -6.95 19.89
CA VAL A 18 42.96 -6.75 20.32
C VAL A 18 42.10 -6.93 19.08
N MET A 19 41.57 -8.15 18.90
CA MET A 19 40.52 -8.43 17.93
C MET A 19 39.27 -7.69 18.42
N MET A 20 39.06 -6.47 17.94
CA MET A 20 37.74 -5.85 17.95
C MET A 20 36.85 -6.73 17.08
N SER A 21 36.14 -7.65 17.74
CA SER A 21 34.98 -8.31 17.14
C SER A 21 33.96 -7.22 16.85
N CYS A 22 33.94 -6.72 15.61
CA CYS A 22 32.73 -6.16 15.04
C CYS A 22 31.74 -7.33 14.92
N GLY A 23 31.13 -7.68 16.04
CA GLY A 23 29.96 -8.55 16.06
C GLY A 23 28.83 -7.76 15.43
N GLU A 24 28.68 -7.86 14.12
CA GLU A 24 27.42 -7.53 13.46
C GLU A 24 26.39 -8.48 14.08
N SER A 25 25.58 -7.97 15.01
CA SER A 25 24.50 -8.73 15.62
C SER A 25 23.65 -9.27 14.48
N GLN A 26 23.55 -10.60 14.37
CA GLN A 26 22.66 -11.20 13.38
C GLN A 26 21.26 -10.60 13.54
N PRO A 27 20.59 -10.21 12.45
CA PRO A 27 19.23 -9.71 12.54
C PRO A 27 18.38 -10.76 13.27
N GLU A 28 17.64 -10.28 14.27
CA GLU A 28 16.80 -11.14 15.09
C GLU A 28 15.75 -11.84 14.24
N ASP A 29 15.41 -13.09 14.59
CA ASP A 29 14.38 -13.86 13.89
C ASP A 29 13.03 -13.10 13.95
N PRO A 30 12.43 -12.73 12.80
CA PRO A 30 11.15 -12.03 12.77
C PRO A 30 10.03 -12.74 13.52
N TRP A 31 10.04 -14.07 13.57
CA TRP A 31 9.04 -14.84 14.32
C TRP A 31 9.17 -14.65 15.83
N ALA A 32 10.40 -14.66 16.36
CA ALA A 32 10.67 -14.39 17.77
C ALA A 32 10.29 -12.95 18.16
N VAL A 33 10.43 -11.98 17.25
CA VAL A 33 9.90 -10.62 17.46
C VAL A 33 8.37 -10.65 17.58
N LEU A 34 7.68 -11.31 16.65
CA LEU A 34 6.21 -11.37 16.65
C LEU A 34 5.60 -12.04 17.89
N GLU A 35 6.30 -12.96 18.53
CA GLU A 35 5.86 -13.58 19.78
C GLU A 35 5.85 -12.62 20.97
N ARG A 36 6.67 -11.57 20.95
CA ARG A 36 6.87 -10.64 22.07
C ARG A 36 6.09 -9.33 21.92
N VAL A 37 5.73 -8.95 20.70
CA VAL A 37 4.94 -7.72 20.47
C VAL A 37 3.49 -7.93 20.88
N PRO A 38 2.85 -6.92 21.49
CA PRO A 38 1.45 -7.01 21.90
C PRO A 38 0.53 -7.25 20.71
N GLU A 39 -0.50 -8.05 20.94
CA GLU A 39 -1.57 -8.33 19.98
C GLU A 39 -2.85 -7.64 20.44
N VAL A 40 -3.49 -6.92 19.52
CA VAL A 40 -4.73 -6.18 19.77
C VAL A 40 -5.78 -6.60 18.77
N VAL A 41 -7.00 -6.87 19.25
CA VAL A 41 -8.18 -7.14 18.43
C VAL A 41 -9.13 -5.94 18.58
N PRO A 42 -9.16 -5.02 17.61
CA PRO A 42 -10.09 -3.90 17.62
C PRO A 42 -11.55 -4.33 17.75
N SER A 43 -12.31 -3.59 18.55
CA SER A 43 -13.75 -3.79 18.66
C SER A 43 -14.47 -3.13 17.49
N GLN A 44 -15.47 -3.80 16.92
CA GLN A 44 -16.36 -3.20 15.93
C GLN A 44 -17.25 -2.18 16.64
N ILE A 45 -17.17 -0.91 16.23
CA ILE A 45 -18.04 0.17 16.71
C ILE A 45 -19.38 0.06 15.98
N ARG A 46 -19.35 -0.09 14.65
CA ARG A 46 -20.53 -0.17 13.79
C ARG A 46 -20.20 -0.79 12.45
N ALA A 47 -21.20 -1.42 11.83
CA ALA A 47 -21.18 -1.78 10.42
C ALA A 47 -22.51 -1.35 9.78
N PHE A 48 -22.46 -0.92 8.53
CA PHE A 48 -23.60 -0.46 7.77
C PHE A 48 -23.39 -0.73 6.28
N ASN A 49 -24.48 -0.95 5.57
CA ASN A 49 -24.50 -1.28 4.14
C ASN A 49 -25.30 -0.27 3.29
N GLN A 50 -25.63 0.86 3.93
CA GLN A 50 -26.30 1.99 3.32
C GLN A 50 -25.98 3.26 4.11
N ALA A 51 -26.09 4.40 3.44
CA ALA A 51 -26.12 5.71 4.06
C ALA A 51 -27.44 6.39 3.67
N ASP A 52 -28.29 6.67 4.65
CA ASP A 52 -29.68 7.09 4.45
C ASP A 52 -30.43 6.18 3.46
N THR A 53 -30.82 6.68 2.28
CA THR A 53 -31.53 5.92 1.25
C THR A 53 -30.60 5.29 0.20
N VAL A 54 -29.29 5.49 0.31
CA VAL A 54 -28.29 5.00 -0.64
C VAL A 54 -27.70 3.69 -0.10
N PHE A 55 -28.15 2.57 -0.64
CA PHE A 55 -27.49 1.28 -0.42
C PHE A 55 -26.12 1.29 -1.09
N PHE A 56 -25.18 0.48 -0.59
CA PHE A 56 -23.89 0.30 -1.25
C PHE A 56 -23.97 -0.83 -2.29
N GLU A 57 -23.22 -0.74 -3.37
CA GLU A 57 -23.15 -1.78 -4.42
C GLU A 57 -21.76 -2.38 -4.56
N HIS A 58 -20.74 -1.54 -4.71
CA HIS A 58 -19.35 -1.98 -4.75
C HIS A 58 -18.45 -0.93 -4.13
N LEU A 59 -18.25 -1.01 -2.83
CA LEU A 59 -17.38 -0.11 -2.07
C LEU A 59 -15.95 -0.14 -2.62
N GLY A 60 -15.38 1.06 -2.75
CA GLY A 60 -13.99 1.27 -3.12
C GLY A 60 -13.01 0.68 -2.12
N TYR A 61 -11.75 0.54 -2.56
CA TYR A 61 -10.70 -0.11 -1.78
C TYR A 61 -9.96 0.83 -0.84
N GLU A 62 -10.20 2.14 -0.93
CA GLU A 62 -9.66 3.15 -0.05
C GLU A 62 -10.79 4.06 0.46
N SER A 63 -10.52 4.70 1.58
CA SER A 63 -11.32 5.80 2.10
C SER A 63 -10.39 6.81 2.76
N VAL A 64 -10.90 8.00 3.05
CA VAL A 64 -10.09 9.02 3.75
C VAL A 64 -10.95 9.82 4.72
N VAL A 65 -10.39 10.09 5.89
CA VAL A 65 -10.99 11.01 6.87
C VAL A 65 -10.60 12.44 6.50
N MET A 66 -11.61 13.25 6.21
CA MET A 66 -11.50 14.66 5.91
C MET A 66 -11.15 15.48 7.16
N LYS A 67 -10.77 16.75 6.98
CA LYS A 67 -10.34 17.62 8.09
C LYS A 67 -11.43 17.86 9.13
N ASN A 68 -12.69 17.83 8.72
CA ASN A 68 -13.86 17.98 9.58
C ASN A 68 -14.35 16.67 10.22
N GLY A 69 -13.67 15.54 10.01
CA GLY A 69 -14.05 14.23 10.54
C GLY A 69 -14.92 13.39 9.60
N THR A 70 -15.46 13.98 8.53
CA THR A 70 -16.24 13.27 7.52
C THR A 70 -15.40 12.19 6.84
N VAL A 71 -15.96 11.01 6.65
CA VAL A 71 -15.33 9.89 5.95
C VAL A 71 -15.77 9.89 4.50
N LEU A 72 -14.82 10.08 3.59
CA LEU A 72 -15.04 9.98 2.16
C LEU A 72 -14.79 8.54 1.70
N ILE A 73 -15.81 7.93 1.09
CA ILE A 73 -15.73 6.62 0.45
C ILE A 73 -16.22 6.72 -1.00
N ALA A 74 -15.75 5.81 -1.85
CA ALA A 74 -16.32 5.60 -3.18
C ALA A 74 -17.27 4.40 -3.16
N ASP A 75 -18.40 4.49 -3.86
CA ASP A 75 -19.16 3.34 -4.32
C ASP A 75 -18.96 3.23 -5.84
N ARG A 76 -18.11 2.30 -6.26
CA ARG A 76 -17.77 2.06 -7.66
C ARG A 76 -18.89 1.34 -8.42
N GLY A 77 -19.83 0.70 -7.73
CA GLY A 77 -20.99 0.09 -8.37
C GLY A 77 -22.00 1.15 -8.78
N ARG A 78 -22.10 2.22 -7.97
CA ARG A 78 -22.97 3.38 -8.22
C ARG A 78 -22.27 4.59 -8.82
N ASN A 79 -20.97 4.50 -9.11
CA ASN A 79 -20.16 5.59 -9.66
C ASN A 79 -20.32 6.91 -8.88
N ASN A 80 -20.26 6.85 -7.55
CA ASN A 80 -20.45 8.02 -6.70
C ASN A 80 -19.42 8.11 -5.57
N LEU A 81 -19.29 9.32 -5.01
CA LEU A 81 -18.55 9.55 -3.78
C LEU A 81 -19.51 9.92 -2.66
N LEU A 82 -19.35 9.26 -1.51
CA LEU A 82 -20.19 9.41 -0.34
C LEU A 82 -19.36 10.03 0.79
N PHE A 83 -19.92 11.06 1.39
CA PHE A 83 -19.35 11.77 2.53
C PHE A 83 -20.18 11.40 3.74
N LEU A 84 -19.59 10.62 4.65
CA LEU A 84 -20.28 10.02 5.77
C LEU A 84 -19.83 10.64 7.09
N ASN A 85 -20.76 10.86 8.01
CA ASN A 85 -20.39 11.17 9.39
C ASN A 85 -19.95 9.91 10.16
N GLU A 86 -19.51 10.08 11.41
CA GLU A 86 -19.05 8.98 12.27
C GLU A 86 -20.18 7.98 12.62
N GLU A 87 -21.45 8.36 12.42
CA GLU A 87 -22.61 7.49 12.55
C GLU A 87 -22.94 6.67 11.29
N GLY A 88 -22.27 6.94 10.16
CA GLY A 88 -22.56 6.33 8.85
C GLY A 88 -23.71 6.99 8.09
N GLY A 89 -24.20 8.15 8.56
CA GLY A 89 -25.19 8.97 7.86
C GLY A 89 -24.57 9.79 6.72
N LEU A 90 -25.37 10.09 5.69
CA LEU A 90 -24.89 10.80 4.50
C LEU A 90 -24.91 12.31 4.73
N GLU A 91 -23.74 12.96 4.70
CA GLU A 91 -23.63 14.42 4.76
C GLU A 91 -23.67 15.05 3.38
N LYS A 92 -23.06 14.37 2.39
CA LYS A 92 -22.96 14.84 1.00
C LYS A 92 -22.77 13.66 0.05
N LEU A 93 -23.19 13.84 -1.20
CA LEU A 93 -22.96 12.90 -2.29
C LEU A 93 -22.48 13.65 -3.54
N ILE A 94 -21.41 13.16 -4.16
CA ILE A 94 -21.04 13.52 -5.53
C ILE A 94 -21.56 12.42 -6.45
N ARG A 95 -22.44 12.80 -7.38
CA ARG A 95 -23.18 11.87 -8.24
C ARG A 95 -22.38 11.38 -9.44
N GLU A 96 -22.87 10.30 -10.01
CA GLU A 96 -22.46 9.80 -11.30
C GLU A 96 -22.64 10.85 -12.41
N GLY A 97 -21.64 10.98 -13.28
CA GLY A 97 -21.74 11.76 -14.51
C GLY A 97 -20.39 12.22 -15.05
N ARG A 98 -20.45 12.99 -16.14
CA ARG A 98 -19.26 13.52 -16.84
C ARG A 98 -19.13 15.05 -16.74
N GLY A 99 -20.13 15.70 -16.16
CA GLY A 99 -20.17 17.15 -16.00
C GLY A 99 -19.22 17.67 -14.92
N PRO A 100 -19.16 19.01 -14.75
CA PRO A 100 -18.35 19.63 -13.70
C PRO A 100 -18.76 19.13 -12.32
N GLY A 101 -17.79 18.60 -11.58
CA GLY A 101 -17.97 18.05 -10.24
C GLY A 101 -18.67 16.69 -10.16
N GLU A 102 -19.02 16.06 -11.28
CA GLU A 102 -19.57 14.69 -11.35
C GLU A 102 -18.45 13.66 -11.52
N VAL A 103 -18.71 12.39 -11.21
CA VAL A 103 -17.67 11.34 -11.26
C VAL A 103 -18.14 10.06 -11.96
N LEU A 104 -17.21 9.22 -12.44
CA LEU A 104 -17.55 7.88 -12.96
C LEU A 104 -16.81 6.74 -12.26
N ASP A 105 -15.50 6.84 -12.01
CA ASP A 105 -14.76 5.79 -11.30
C ASP A 105 -13.56 6.31 -10.48
N PRO A 106 -13.81 7.14 -9.45
CA PRO A 106 -12.81 7.49 -8.45
C PRO A 106 -12.77 6.45 -7.34
N PHE A 107 -11.60 5.98 -6.92
CA PHE A 107 -11.50 5.03 -5.79
C PHE A 107 -10.24 5.16 -4.91
N ALA A 108 -9.25 5.96 -5.32
CA ALA A 108 -8.04 6.20 -4.55
C ALA A 108 -8.04 7.65 -4.05
N PHE A 109 -7.62 7.85 -2.80
CA PHE A 109 -7.69 9.16 -2.15
C PHE A 109 -6.37 9.52 -1.50
N VAL A 110 -5.92 10.75 -1.68
CA VAL A 110 -4.72 11.28 -1.02
C VAL A 110 -5.00 12.65 -0.45
N LYS A 111 -4.77 12.81 0.86
CA LYS A 111 -4.92 14.08 1.56
C LYS A 111 -3.60 14.84 1.58
N ASP A 112 -3.62 16.15 1.27
CA ASP A 112 -2.45 17.02 1.43
C ASP A 112 -2.34 17.60 2.86
N LYS A 113 -1.25 18.33 3.16
CA LYS A 113 -1.05 19.01 4.45
C LYS A 113 -2.06 20.13 4.73
N LYS A 114 -2.74 20.67 3.72
CA LYS A 114 -3.78 21.71 3.85
C LYS A 114 -5.14 21.07 4.18
N GLY A 115 -5.28 19.77 3.99
CA GLY A 115 -6.50 18.98 4.19
C GLY A 115 -7.34 18.83 2.92
N GLN A 116 -6.80 19.17 1.74
CA GLN A 116 -7.45 18.90 0.46
C GLN A 116 -7.29 17.42 0.10
N VAL A 117 -8.29 16.85 -0.56
CA VAL A 117 -8.28 15.46 -1.02
C VAL A 117 -8.17 15.41 -2.53
N TYR A 118 -7.24 14.60 -3.02
CA TYR A 118 -6.99 14.36 -4.43
C TYR A 118 -7.49 12.96 -4.77
N THR A 119 -8.20 12.84 -5.89
CA THR A 119 -8.61 11.56 -6.45
C THR A 119 -8.53 11.60 -7.97
N TYR A 120 -8.29 10.46 -8.59
CA TYR A 120 -8.34 10.31 -10.04
C TYR A 120 -9.60 9.53 -10.41
N ASP A 121 -10.44 10.15 -11.23
CA ASP A 121 -11.64 9.55 -11.80
C ASP A 121 -11.25 8.85 -13.10
N GLN A 122 -11.13 7.52 -13.04
CA GLN A 122 -10.54 6.72 -14.13
C GLN A 122 -11.34 6.77 -15.42
N HIS A 123 -12.67 6.87 -15.34
CA HIS A 123 -13.53 6.82 -16.52
C HIS A 123 -13.83 8.20 -17.12
N ASN A 124 -13.52 9.28 -16.41
CA ASN A 124 -13.54 10.64 -16.93
C ASN A 124 -12.14 11.19 -17.25
N ASP A 125 -11.08 10.43 -16.99
CA ASP A 125 -9.69 10.84 -17.18
C ASP A 125 -9.40 12.22 -16.57
N LYS A 126 -9.81 12.40 -15.30
CA LYS A 126 -9.62 13.67 -14.60
C LYS A 126 -9.17 13.48 -13.16
N ILE A 127 -8.32 14.40 -12.70
CA ILE A 127 -7.96 14.57 -11.30
C ILE A 127 -8.95 15.56 -10.68
N LEU A 128 -9.62 15.17 -9.59
CA LEU A 128 -10.44 16.06 -8.79
C LEU A 128 -9.68 16.45 -7.52
N VAL A 129 -9.75 17.74 -7.19
CA VAL A 129 -9.25 18.29 -5.92
C VAL A 129 -10.43 18.79 -5.11
N LEU A 130 -10.62 18.19 -3.95
CA LEU A 130 -11.65 18.52 -2.98
C LEU A 130 -11.05 19.36 -1.86
N ASP A 131 -11.75 20.39 -1.39
CA ASP A 131 -11.35 21.11 -0.19
C ASP A 131 -11.64 20.31 1.10
N GLY A 132 -11.31 20.89 2.25
CA GLY A 132 -11.53 20.25 3.56
C GLY A 132 -12.99 20.04 3.96
N ARG A 133 -13.97 20.49 3.14
CA ARG A 133 -15.41 20.28 3.30
C ARG A 133 -15.98 19.36 2.22
N GLY A 134 -15.14 18.88 1.30
CA GLY A 134 -15.57 18.02 0.20
C GLY A 134 -16.10 18.77 -1.02
N GLU A 135 -15.88 20.09 -1.12
CA GLU A 135 -16.23 20.85 -2.33
C GLU A 135 -15.17 20.68 -3.41
N VAL A 136 -15.61 20.43 -4.65
CA VAL A 136 -14.70 20.37 -5.81
C VAL A 136 -14.18 21.77 -6.09
N VAL A 137 -12.88 21.98 -5.88
CA VAL A 137 -12.22 23.27 -6.10
C VAL A 137 -11.36 23.31 -7.35
N ARG A 138 -10.98 22.13 -7.89
CA ARG A 138 -10.23 22.02 -9.14
C ARG A 138 -10.53 20.70 -9.83
N GLU A 139 -10.62 20.74 -11.16
CA GLU A 139 -10.60 19.58 -12.03
C GLU A 139 -9.46 19.74 -13.03
N ILE A 140 -8.69 18.67 -13.27
CA ILE A 140 -7.54 18.69 -14.18
C ILE A 140 -7.68 17.49 -15.11
N ILE A 141 -7.64 17.73 -16.42
CA ILE A 141 -7.58 16.66 -17.43
C ILE A 141 -6.10 16.46 -17.79
N PRO A 142 -5.42 15.45 -17.24
CA PRO A 142 -4.03 15.17 -17.58
C PRO A 142 -3.90 14.79 -19.05
N ALA A 143 -2.80 15.21 -19.66
CA ALA A 143 -2.42 14.76 -20.99
C ALA A 143 -2.29 13.23 -21.01
N ALA A 144 -2.62 12.58 -22.12
CA ALA A 144 -2.43 11.14 -22.25
C ALA A 144 -0.95 10.78 -22.08
N TYR A 145 -0.66 9.72 -21.32
CA TYR A 145 0.70 9.23 -21.09
C TYR A 145 0.84 7.78 -21.53
N LYS A 146 1.43 7.59 -22.71
CA LYS A 146 1.70 6.26 -23.29
C LYS A 146 0.44 5.38 -23.29
N GLU A 147 0.61 4.07 -23.07
CA GLU A 147 -0.46 3.06 -22.92
C GLU A 147 -0.83 2.84 -21.44
N SER A 148 -0.65 3.87 -20.58
CA SER A 148 -0.84 3.75 -19.13
C SER A 148 -1.93 4.65 -18.57
N GLY A 149 -2.67 4.13 -17.60
CA GLY A 149 -3.67 4.88 -16.84
C GLY A 149 -3.12 5.33 -15.49
N ILE A 150 -3.56 6.50 -15.03
CA ILE A 150 -3.31 6.96 -13.66
C ILE A 150 -4.15 6.12 -12.70
N ILE A 151 -3.56 5.73 -11.59
CA ILE A 151 -4.20 4.98 -10.50
C ILE A 151 -4.38 5.90 -9.29
N LYS A 152 -3.33 6.63 -8.92
CA LYS A 152 -3.30 7.44 -7.70
C LYS A 152 -2.47 8.69 -7.90
N VAL A 153 -2.86 9.78 -7.25
CA VAL A 153 -2.20 11.09 -7.35
C VAL A 153 -1.70 11.50 -5.96
N PHE A 154 -0.41 11.78 -5.85
CA PHE A 154 0.23 12.27 -4.64
C PHE A 154 0.56 13.76 -4.80
N PRO A 155 -0.06 14.66 -4.02
CA PRO A 155 0.14 16.09 -4.14
C PRO A 155 1.42 16.51 -3.40
N VAL A 156 2.56 16.55 -4.09
CA VAL A 156 3.86 16.90 -3.49
C VAL A 156 3.95 18.40 -3.19
N GLN A 157 3.55 19.22 -4.15
CA GLN A 157 3.40 20.66 -4.04
C GLN A 157 2.38 21.14 -5.08
N ASP A 158 1.97 22.42 -5.00
CA ASP A 158 0.90 22.93 -5.85
C ASP A 158 1.19 22.75 -7.37
N SER A 159 2.47 22.83 -7.78
CA SER A 159 2.95 22.68 -9.18
C SER A 159 3.66 21.35 -9.47
N LEU A 160 3.60 20.36 -8.60
CA LEU A 160 4.19 19.04 -8.85
C LEU A 160 3.40 17.99 -8.11
N TYR A 161 2.79 17.10 -8.88
CA TYR A 161 2.21 15.87 -8.39
C TYR A 161 3.11 14.71 -8.77
N TRP A 162 2.97 13.62 -8.02
CA TRP A 162 3.37 12.32 -8.52
C TRP A 162 2.14 11.52 -8.85
N VAL A 163 2.21 10.78 -9.94
CA VAL A 163 1.14 9.88 -10.35
C VAL A 163 1.66 8.45 -10.34
N GLU A 164 0.97 7.59 -9.60
CA GLU A 164 1.08 6.15 -9.76
C GLU A 164 0.34 5.78 -11.03
N MET A 165 1.02 5.09 -11.95
CA MET A 165 0.45 4.67 -13.23
C MET A 165 0.68 3.20 -13.46
N MET A 166 -0.20 2.56 -14.22
CA MET A 166 -0.06 1.17 -14.63
C MET A 166 -0.16 1.06 -16.16
N SER A 167 0.74 0.29 -16.77
CA SER A 167 0.61 -0.10 -18.18
C SER A 167 -0.25 -1.35 -18.31
N TYR A 168 -1.24 -1.29 -19.19
CA TYR A 168 -2.07 -2.44 -19.56
C TYR A 168 -1.62 -3.12 -20.85
N ALA A 169 -0.47 -2.72 -21.41
CA ALA A 169 0.06 -3.26 -22.65
C ALA A 169 0.30 -4.77 -22.62
N PHE A 170 0.52 -5.34 -21.42
CA PHE A 170 0.64 -6.78 -21.25
C PHE A 170 -0.66 -7.53 -21.59
N LEU A 171 -1.83 -6.89 -21.60
CA LEU A 171 -3.06 -7.56 -22.02
C LEU A 171 -3.07 -7.89 -23.51
N SER A 172 -2.45 -7.05 -24.34
CA SER A 172 -2.42 -7.21 -25.80
C SER A 172 -1.10 -7.79 -26.33
N ASP A 173 -0.02 -7.73 -25.55
CA ASP A 173 1.31 -8.25 -25.93
C ASP A 173 1.79 -9.26 -24.90
N GLU A 174 1.89 -10.53 -25.33
CA GLU A 174 2.29 -11.64 -24.46
C GLU A 174 3.72 -11.52 -23.94
N ASN A 175 4.58 -10.80 -24.64
CA ASN A 175 5.99 -10.59 -24.27
C ASN A 175 6.16 -9.49 -23.21
N LYS A 176 5.16 -8.62 -23.04
CA LYS A 176 5.16 -7.60 -22.00
C LYS A 176 4.70 -8.20 -20.67
N LYS A 177 5.27 -7.69 -19.58
CA LYS A 177 4.81 -7.94 -18.21
C LYS A 177 4.05 -6.73 -17.71
N SER A 178 3.26 -6.92 -16.66
CA SER A 178 2.62 -5.81 -15.96
C SER A 178 3.69 -4.91 -15.34
N GLU A 179 3.64 -3.62 -15.67
CA GLU A 179 4.56 -2.60 -15.18
C GLU A 179 3.79 -1.49 -14.47
N LYS A 180 4.40 -0.98 -13.40
CA LYS A 180 3.91 0.17 -12.65
C LYS A 180 4.93 1.28 -12.77
N TYR A 181 4.48 2.53 -12.79
CA TYR A 181 5.34 3.70 -12.87
C TYR A 181 4.99 4.67 -11.75
N LEU A 182 6.00 5.37 -11.27
CA LEU A 182 5.83 6.60 -10.50
C LEU A 182 6.38 7.72 -11.36
N VAL A 183 5.51 8.68 -11.72
CA VAL A 183 5.82 9.72 -12.71
C VAL A 183 5.57 11.09 -12.10
N GLN A 184 6.50 12.03 -12.30
CA GLN A 184 6.26 13.43 -12.00
C GLN A 184 5.27 14.03 -13.01
N TYR A 185 4.33 14.82 -12.51
CA TYR A 185 3.31 15.48 -13.31
C TYR A 185 3.14 16.95 -12.86
N ASP A 186 3.27 17.88 -13.80
CA ASP A 186 2.97 19.29 -13.59
C ASP A 186 1.51 19.56 -14.01
N PRO A 187 0.61 19.87 -13.07
CA PRO A 187 -0.80 20.10 -13.36
C PRO A 187 -1.12 21.46 -14.00
N PHE A 188 -0.16 22.38 -14.06
CA PHE A 188 -0.32 23.70 -14.70
C PHE A 188 0.18 23.66 -16.15
N GLU A 189 1.36 23.09 -16.36
CA GLU A 189 1.91 22.89 -17.70
C GLU A 189 1.31 21.67 -18.42
N ASN A 190 0.57 20.83 -17.69
CA ASN A 190 -0.03 19.58 -18.16
C ASN A 190 1.02 18.66 -18.83
N SER A 191 2.14 18.47 -18.14
CA SER A 191 3.31 17.78 -18.69
C SER A 191 3.90 16.79 -17.68
N TYR A 192 4.59 15.78 -18.20
CA TYR A 192 5.21 14.72 -17.40
C TYR A 192 6.73 14.89 -17.35
N GLY A 193 7.29 14.65 -16.17
CA GLY A 193 8.72 14.77 -15.89
C GLY A 193 9.40 13.41 -15.70
N GLU A 194 10.25 13.31 -14.67
CA GLU A 194 10.97 12.09 -14.33
C GLU A 194 10.02 10.91 -14.08
N MET A 195 10.44 9.72 -14.48
CA MET A 195 9.69 8.49 -14.33
C MET A 195 10.58 7.40 -13.73
N LYS A 196 10.03 6.67 -12.74
CA LYS A 196 10.63 5.45 -12.20
C LYS A 196 9.77 4.24 -12.57
N VAL A 197 10.41 3.26 -13.22
CA VAL A 197 9.79 1.96 -13.52
C VAL A 197 9.87 1.09 -12.27
N LEU A 198 8.74 0.49 -11.93
CA LEU A 198 8.56 -0.32 -10.74
C LEU A 198 8.00 -1.67 -11.14
N ARG A 199 8.43 -2.71 -10.43
CA ARG A 199 7.84 -4.03 -10.62
C ARG A 199 6.41 -4.01 -10.11
N ASN A 200 5.45 -4.31 -10.99
CA ASN A 200 4.07 -4.46 -10.58
C ASN A 200 3.82 -5.83 -9.96
N HIS A 201 2.68 -5.95 -9.28
CA HIS A 201 2.13 -7.22 -8.85
C HIS A 201 1.92 -8.15 -10.06
N PRO A 202 2.15 -9.47 -9.94
CA PRO A 202 1.90 -10.41 -11.04
C PRO A 202 0.41 -10.47 -11.42
N TYR A 203 0.13 -10.46 -12.73
CA TYR A 203 -1.21 -10.64 -13.27
C TYR A 203 -1.26 -11.88 -14.17
N ALA A 204 -2.25 -12.74 -13.95
CA ALA A 204 -2.53 -13.92 -14.76
C ALA A 204 -3.58 -13.59 -15.82
N ARG A 205 -3.22 -13.71 -17.10
CA ARG A 205 -4.13 -13.45 -18.22
C ARG A 205 -5.25 -14.48 -18.27
N TYR A 206 -6.46 -14.03 -18.57
CA TYR A 206 -7.55 -14.91 -18.96
C TYR A 206 -7.53 -15.08 -20.48
N ILE A 207 -7.28 -16.31 -20.93
CA ILE A 207 -7.17 -16.66 -22.34
C ILE A 207 -8.31 -17.60 -22.69
N GLU A 208 -9.14 -17.21 -23.66
CA GLU A 208 -10.27 -17.98 -24.17
C GLU A 208 -10.22 -17.98 -25.69
N ASP A 209 -10.19 -19.17 -26.30
CA ASP A 209 -10.04 -19.38 -27.75
C ASP A 209 -8.80 -18.72 -28.38
N GLY A 210 -7.70 -18.63 -27.62
CA GLY A 210 -6.44 -18.02 -28.08
C GLY A 210 -6.40 -16.49 -27.93
N GLU A 211 -7.46 -15.87 -27.45
CA GLU A 211 -7.57 -14.42 -27.25
C GLU A 211 -7.51 -14.06 -25.77
N VAL A 212 -6.82 -12.96 -25.44
CA VAL A 212 -6.79 -12.43 -24.07
C VAL A 212 -8.10 -11.69 -23.81
N ARG A 213 -8.89 -12.18 -22.85
CA ARG A 213 -10.18 -11.61 -22.43
C ARG A 213 -10.07 -10.71 -21.20
N GLY A 214 -8.94 -10.75 -20.50
CA GLY A 214 -8.69 -9.96 -19.30
C GLY A 214 -7.49 -10.48 -18.53
N ALA A 215 -7.35 -10.05 -17.28
CA ALA A 215 -6.37 -10.61 -16.35
C ALA A 215 -6.84 -10.46 -14.91
N THR A 216 -6.37 -11.36 -14.04
CA THR A 216 -6.57 -11.27 -12.60
C THR A 216 -5.24 -11.00 -11.90
N LYS A 217 -5.29 -10.27 -10.79
CA LYS A 217 -4.15 -10.11 -9.89
C LYS A 217 -3.89 -11.47 -9.22
N VAL A 218 -2.65 -11.95 -9.22
CA VAL A 218 -2.30 -13.27 -8.67
C VAL A 218 -2.15 -13.18 -7.16
N ASP A 219 -2.88 -14.00 -6.41
CA ASP A 219 -2.82 -13.99 -4.94
C ASP A 219 -1.40 -14.24 -4.38
N PHE A 220 -1.13 -13.68 -3.20
CA PHE A 220 0.15 -13.79 -2.47
C PHE A 220 1.40 -13.24 -3.18
N GLY A 221 1.27 -12.73 -4.41
CA GLY A 221 2.36 -12.20 -5.20
C GLY A 221 3.05 -10.97 -4.56
N SER A 222 4.33 -10.78 -4.87
CA SER A 222 5.06 -9.58 -4.47
C SER A 222 4.78 -8.40 -5.41
N GLY A 223 4.97 -7.18 -4.90
CA GLY A 223 4.70 -5.95 -5.63
C GLY A 223 5.31 -4.73 -4.98
N HIS A 224 4.94 -3.56 -5.50
CA HIS A 224 5.35 -2.26 -4.98
C HIS A 224 4.17 -1.56 -4.31
N LEU A 225 4.32 -1.25 -3.02
CA LEU A 225 3.34 -0.58 -2.19
C LEU A 225 3.71 0.89 -1.97
N PHE A 226 2.69 1.74 -1.83
CA PHE A 226 2.85 3.17 -1.62
C PHE A 226 2.03 3.65 -0.43
N SER A 227 2.58 4.60 0.32
CA SER A 227 1.82 5.30 1.35
C SER A 227 2.27 6.74 1.51
N TRP A 228 1.32 7.65 1.62
CA TRP A 228 1.57 9.08 1.61
C TRP A 228 1.77 9.64 3.00
N ARG A 229 2.78 10.51 3.18
CA ARG A 229 3.01 11.26 4.41
C ARG A 229 2.55 12.71 4.25
N PRO A 230 1.29 13.04 4.59
CA PRO A 230 0.75 14.36 4.31
C PRO A 230 1.54 15.48 4.98
N GLU A 231 1.99 15.30 6.22
CA GLU A 231 2.70 16.31 7.00
C GLU A 231 4.10 16.64 6.47
N LYS A 232 4.75 15.67 5.80
CA LYS A 232 6.07 15.86 5.17
C LYS A 232 6.00 16.08 3.66
N GLN A 233 4.87 15.76 3.04
CA GLN A 233 4.71 15.71 1.58
C GLN A 233 5.74 14.78 0.93
N THR A 234 5.97 13.63 1.55
CA THR A 234 6.89 12.57 1.10
C THR A 234 6.13 11.27 0.89
N LEU A 235 6.69 10.36 0.09
CA LEU A 235 6.09 9.07 -0.21
C LEU A 235 6.91 7.94 0.39
N LEU A 236 6.25 7.06 1.13
CA LEU A 236 6.80 5.77 1.51
C LEU A 236 6.56 4.78 0.37
N THR A 237 7.58 4.02 0.03
CA THR A 237 7.56 3.04 -1.03
C THR A 237 8.19 1.73 -0.56
N PHE A 238 7.55 0.60 -0.85
CA PHE A 238 8.02 -0.71 -0.39
C PHE A 238 7.92 -1.76 -1.49
N ASP A 239 9.08 -2.26 -1.93
CA ASP A 239 9.19 -3.48 -2.73
C ASP A 239 9.17 -4.70 -1.80
N THR A 240 8.06 -5.44 -1.81
CA THR A 240 7.80 -6.49 -0.81
C THR A 240 8.67 -7.73 -0.94
N ARG A 241 9.58 -7.76 -1.92
CA ARG A 241 10.66 -8.75 -2.06
C ARG A 241 11.89 -8.40 -1.22
N THR A 242 11.97 -7.15 -0.77
CA THR A 242 13.07 -6.61 0.02
C THR A 242 12.63 -6.44 1.46
N ASN A 243 13.55 -5.95 2.29
CA ASN A 243 13.36 -5.60 3.70
C ASN A 243 13.60 -4.10 3.91
N ILE A 244 13.34 -3.27 2.89
CA ILE A 244 13.55 -1.82 2.95
C ILE A 244 12.29 -1.10 2.48
N ILE A 245 11.75 -0.25 3.36
CA ILE A 245 10.79 0.79 3.00
C ILE A 245 11.60 2.07 2.76
N ALA A 246 11.52 2.63 1.56
CA ALA A 246 12.19 3.88 1.24
C ALA A 246 11.23 5.07 1.35
N GLU A 247 11.69 6.18 1.91
CA GLU A 247 11.01 7.47 1.88
C GLU A 247 11.61 8.32 0.77
N LEU A 248 10.77 8.85 -0.12
CA LEU A 248 11.17 9.66 -1.26
C LEU A 248 10.81 11.14 -1.07
N ASP A 249 11.70 12.06 -1.47
CA ASP A 249 11.43 13.50 -1.60
C ASP A 249 10.89 13.86 -2.98
N ALA A 250 10.49 15.12 -3.20
CA ALA A 250 9.92 15.64 -4.44
C ALA A 250 10.69 15.32 -5.74
N ASN A 251 12.00 15.08 -5.68
CA ASN A 251 12.85 14.72 -6.83
C ASN A 251 12.94 13.21 -7.05
N LEU A 252 12.11 12.44 -6.33
CA LEU A 252 12.15 10.98 -6.25
C LEU A 252 13.43 10.44 -5.58
N ASP A 253 14.22 11.29 -4.91
CA ASP A 253 15.43 10.84 -4.23
C ASP A 253 15.10 10.21 -2.88
N THR A 254 15.86 9.17 -2.53
CA THR A 254 15.68 8.47 -1.25
C THR A 254 16.17 9.35 -0.09
N LEU A 255 15.23 9.85 0.72
CA LEU A 255 15.51 10.57 1.97
C LEU A 255 15.93 9.63 3.09
N LYS A 256 15.25 8.49 3.19
CA LYS A 256 15.44 7.53 4.28
C LYS A 256 15.20 6.12 3.79
N ALA A 257 16.02 5.18 4.26
CA ALA A 257 15.79 3.75 4.14
C ALA A 257 15.44 3.19 5.53
N ILE A 258 14.25 2.61 5.66
CA ILE A 258 13.73 2.02 6.89
C ILE A 258 13.82 0.51 6.71
N ARG A 259 14.71 -0.14 7.47
CA ARG A 259 14.89 -1.58 7.40
C ARG A 259 13.79 -2.27 8.22
N VAL A 260 13.10 -3.23 7.61
CA VAL A 260 11.98 -3.96 8.23
C VAL A 260 12.21 -5.46 8.10
N GLU A 261 12.38 -6.14 9.22
CA GLU A 261 12.53 -7.60 9.25
C GLU A 261 11.15 -8.23 9.49
N LEU A 262 10.50 -8.62 8.39
CA LEU A 262 9.14 -9.17 8.39
C LEU A 262 9.17 -10.69 8.17
N PRO A 263 8.33 -11.45 8.90
CA PRO A 263 8.18 -12.88 8.68
C PRO A 263 7.54 -13.16 7.31
N GLN A 264 7.73 -14.37 6.83
CA GLN A 264 7.19 -14.83 5.56
C GLN A 264 6.84 -16.31 5.68
N GLU A 265 5.77 -16.72 5.01
CA GLU A 265 5.31 -18.11 4.98
C GLU A 265 5.34 -18.63 3.55
N GLU A 266 5.49 -19.95 3.42
CA GLU A 266 5.22 -20.67 2.17
C GLU A 266 3.71 -20.75 1.92
N LEU A 267 3.33 -20.85 0.65
CA LEU A 267 1.95 -21.16 0.27
C LEU A 267 1.62 -22.60 0.69
N ASN A 268 0.66 -22.80 1.60
CA ASN A 268 0.33 -24.15 2.08
C ASN A 268 -0.70 -24.85 1.17
N ASN A 269 -0.81 -26.18 1.32
CA ASN A 269 -1.71 -27.01 0.49
C ASN A 269 -3.18 -26.56 0.58
N THR A 270 -3.67 -26.17 1.77
CA THR A 270 -5.07 -25.75 1.93
C THR A 270 -5.36 -24.43 1.21
N GLU A 271 -4.43 -23.48 1.27
CA GLU A 271 -4.53 -22.22 0.52
C GLU A 271 -4.44 -22.47 -0.98
N PHE A 272 -3.53 -23.33 -1.41
CA PHE A 272 -3.39 -23.73 -2.82
C PHE A 272 -4.68 -24.37 -3.35
N ASP A 273 -5.26 -25.33 -2.61
CA ASP A 273 -6.52 -25.99 -2.98
C ASP A 273 -7.69 -24.99 -3.03
N SER A 274 -7.73 -24.04 -2.08
CA SER A 274 -8.73 -22.98 -2.06
C SER A 274 -8.63 -22.09 -3.30
N LEU A 275 -7.41 -21.63 -3.64
CA LEU A 275 -7.15 -20.89 -4.88
C LEU A 275 -7.55 -21.71 -6.11
N ARG A 276 -7.15 -22.98 -6.19
CA ARG A 276 -7.49 -23.87 -7.31
C ARG A 276 -8.99 -23.94 -7.53
N SER A 277 -9.76 -24.01 -6.45
CA SER A 277 -11.23 -24.10 -6.48
C SER A 277 -11.91 -22.79 -6.89
N ALA A 278 -11.27 -21.65 -6.65
CA ALA A 278 -11.80 -20.32 -6.97
C ALA A 278 -11.73 -19.98 -8.47
N TYR A 279 -10.86 -20.67 -9.23
CA TYR A 279 -10.66 -20.40 -10.65
C TYR A 279 -11.24 -21.49 -11.56
N ARG A 280 -11.80 -21.09 -12.71
CA ARG A 280 -12.13 -22.02 -13.78
C ARG A 280 -10.85 -22.70 -14.29
N ASN A 281 -10.96 -23.94 -14.78
CA ASN A 281 -9.82 -24.71 -15.27
C ASN A 281 -8.95 -23.98 -16.31
N ALA A 282 -9.56 -23.20 -17.21
CA ALA A 282 -8.82 -22.42 -18.21
C ALA A 282 -8.00 -21.29 -17.57
N GLN A 283 -8.60 -20.52 -16.66
CA GLN A 283 -7.93 -19.44 -15.94
C GLN A 283 -6.80 -19.96 -15.04
N TRP A 284 -7.00 -21.10 -14.38
CA TRP A 284 -5.98 -21.63 -13.48
C TRP A 284 -4.65 -21.92 -14.16
N LYS A 285 -4.65 -22.35 -15.43
CA LYS A 285 -3.43 -22.65 -16.19
C LYS A 285 -2.48 -21.45 -16.31
N THR A 286 -3.00 -20.23 -16.21
CA THR A 286 -2.21 -19.00 -16.25
C THR A 286 -1.91 -18.45 -14.84
N VAL A 287 -2.72 -18.81 -13.84
CA VAL A 287 -2.53 -18.43 -12.44
C VAL A 287 -1.45 -19.27 -11.77
N GLU A 288 -1.57 -20.60 -11.87
CA GLU A 288 -0.71 -21.57 -11.17
C GLU A 288 0.80 -21.31 -11.37
N PRO A 289 1.31 -21.04 -12.59
CA PRO A 289 2.74 -20.84 -12.80
C PRO A 289 3.26 -19.50 -12.23
N LEU A 290 2.36 -18.61 -11.81
CA LEU A 290 2.69 -17.29 -11.26
C LEU A 290 2.55 -17.26 -9.73
N LEU A 291 2.02 -18.32 -9.11
CA LEU A 291 1.95 -18.42 -7.66
C LEU A 291 3.37 -18.46 -7.08
N PRO A 292 3.64 -17.70 -6.01
CA PRO A 292 4.97 -17.68 -5.44
C PRO A 292 5.19 -18.86 -4.48
N ASP A 293 6.42 -19.34 -4.39
CA ASP A 293 6.81 -20.33 -3.37
C ASP A 293 6.64 -19.75 -1.96
N LEU A 294 7.02 -18.48 -1.79
CA LEU A 294 6.85 -17.72 -0.56
C LEU A 294 5.93 -16.53 -0.78
N LYS A 295 4.92 -16.38 0.08
CA LYS A 295 3.98 -15.25 0.05
C LYS A 295 4.72 -13.93 0.22
N ALA A 296 4.20 -12.85 -0.35
CA ALA A 296 4.77 -11.52 -0.12
C ALA A 296 4.74 -11.14 1.38
N LYS A 297 5.78 -10.44 1.84
CA LYS A 297 5.90 -9.95 3.22
C LYS A 297 4.72 -9.06 3.65
N ALA A 298 4.19 -8.30 2.70
CA ALA A 298 3.02 -7.44 2.89
C ALA A 298 2.25 -7.31 1.57
N ASP A 299 0.95 -7.02 1.68
CA ASP A 299 0.06 -6.77 0.54
C ASP A 299 -0.55 -5.37 0.54
N TYR A 300 -0.39 -4.64 1.64
CA TYR A 300 -0.93 -3.32 1.84
C TYR A 300 -0.03 -2.47 2.74
N MET A 301 -0.02 -1.16 2.52
CA MET A 301 0.75 -0.22 3.35
C MET A 301 -0.03 1.07 3.57
N LEU A 302 -0.32 1.38 4.83
CA LEU A 302 -0.90 2.66 5.25
C LEU A 302 0.08 3.41 6.15
N TYR A 303 0.03 4.73 6.11
CA TYR A 303 0.76 5.60 7.00
C TYR A 303 -0.23 6.43 7.80
N HIS A 304 -0.02 6.50 9.11
CA HIS A 304 -0.77 7.41 9.97
C HIS A 304 0.09 7.83 11.16
N ASN A 305 0.24 9.13 11.38
CA ASN A 305 0.86 9.71 12.58
C ASN A 305 2.19 9.08 13.04
N GLY A 306 3.10 8.81 12.11
CA GLY A 306 4.42 8.24 12.41
C GLY A 306 4.45 6.72 12.50
N GLU A 307 3.34 6.07 12.19
CA GLU A 307 3.22 4.62 12.15
C GLU A 307 3.00 4.13 10.72
N ILE A 308 3.64 3.01 10.39
CA ILE A 308 3.46 2.28 9.13
C ILE A 308 2.66 1.02 9.44
N TRP A 309 1.52 0.87 8.79
CA TRP A 309 0.62 -0.26 8.93
C TRP A 309 0.78 -1.17 7.72
N LEU A 310 1.26 -2.39 7.93
CA LEU A 310 1.46 -3.38 6.88
C LEU A 310 0.44 -4.51 7.00
N GLY A 311 -0.39 -4.67 5.97
CA GLY A 311 -1.24 -5.85 5.82
C GLY A 311 -0.38 -7.05 5.44
N THR A 312 -0.51 -8.16 6.15
CA THR A 312 0.29 -9.38 5.90
C THR A 312 -0.52 -10.52 5.32
N HIS A 313 0.19 -11.51 4.78
CA HIS A 313 -0.37 -12.79 4.33
C HIS A 313 -0.20 -13.94 5.33
N LEU A 314 0.09 -13.62 6.59
CA LEU A 314 0.29 -14.64 7.63
C LEU A 314 -0.97 -15.48 7.80
N SER A 315 -0.78 -16.78 8.03
CA SER A 315 -1.86 -17.74 8.20
C SER A 315 -2.57 -17.50 9.53
N GLY A 316 -3.90 -17.52 9.53
CA GLY A 316 -4.69 -17.29 10.74
C GLY A 316 -6.15 -17.02 10.45
N LYS A 317 -6.98 -17.14 11.50
CA LYS A 317 -8.42 -16.86 11.42
C LYS A 317 -8.75 -15.38 11.17
N LEU A 318 -7.85 -14.49 11.59
CA LEU A 318 -7.91 -13.05 11.38
C LEU A 318 -6.75 -12.62 10.48
N LYS A 319 -6.88 -11.47 9.82
CA LYS A 319 -5.79 -10.83 9.08
C LYS A 319 -4.90 -10.06 10.05
N THR A 320 -3.61 -10.40 10.06
CA THR A 320 -2.61 -9.70 10.88
C THR A 320 -2.13 -8.45 10.16
N TRP A 321 -2.28 -7.31 10.81
CA TRP A 321 -1.66 -6.04 10.44
C TRP A 321 -0.49 -5.77 11.39
N LEU A 322 0.70 -5.55 10.85
CA LEU A 322 1.87 -5.15 11.63
C LEU A 322 1.94 -3.63 11.66
N VAL A 323 2.04 -3.06 12.87
CA VAL A 323 2.21 -1.61 13.04
C VAL A 323 3.64 -1.35 13.44
N LEU A 324 4.35 -0.57 12.63
CA LEU A 324 5.77 -0.26 12.79
C LEU A 324 5.97 1.23 13.05
N ASN A 325 7.02 1.58 13.78
CA ASN A 325 7.49 2.97 13.82
C ASN A 325 8.33 3.31 12.58
N MET A 326 8.71 4.58 12.44
CA MET A 326 9.56 5.08 11.35
C MET A 326 11.02 4.58 11.42
N GLN A 327 11.39 3.78 12.41
CA GLN A 327 12.69 3.11 12.53
C GLN A 327 12.64 1.66 12.04
N GLY A 328 11.43 1.14 11.75
CA GLY A 328 11.21 -0.21 11.25
C GLY A 328 10.99 -1.25 12.36
N GLU A 329 10.81 -0.80 13.61
CA GLU A 329 10.51 -1.67 14.74
C GLU A 329 9.01 -1.98 14.76
N ILE A 330 8.66 -3.27 14.89
CA ILE A 330 7.27 -3.71 15.02
C ILE A 330 6.81 -3.39 16.44
N LEU A 331 5.82 -2.52 16.56
CA LEU A 331 5.27 -2.08 17.85
C LEU A 331 4.17 -3.02 18.35
N ARG A 332 3.33 -3.50 17.44
CA ARG A 332 2.15 -4.34 17.76
C ARG A 332 1.61 -5.07 16.54
N LYS A 333 0.82 -6.12 16.82
CA LYS A 333 -0.04 -6.80 15.85
C LYS A 333 -1.48 -6.33 16.05
N VAL A 334 -2.15 -5.93 14.97
CA VAL A 334 -3.57 -5.59 14.96
C VAL A 334 -4.31 -6.64 14.15
N MET A 335 -5.26 -7.32 14.78
CA MET A 335 -5.97 -8.45 14.19
C MET A 335 -7.34 -8.01 13.68
N LEU A 336 -7.52 -7.96 12.37
CA LEU A 336 -8.76 -7.54 11.71
C LEU A 336 -9.48 -8.76 11.07
N PRO A 337 -10.78 -8.66 10.74
CA PRO A 337 -11.47 -9.74 10.02
C PRO A 337 -10.72 -10.15 8.75
N ARG A 338 -10.62 -11.46 8.47
CA ARG A 338 -9.73 -12.02 7.43
C ARG A 338 -9.95 -11.41 6.05
N GLU A 339 -11.20 -11.29 5.64
CA GLU A 339 -11.61 -10.80 4.31
C GLU A 339 -11.78 -9.28 4.26
N ALA A 340 -11.66 -8.59 5.40
CA ALA A 340 -11.83 -7.15 5.46
C ALA A 340 -10.56 -6.42 4.97
N LEU A 341 -10.79 -5.31 4.27
CA LEU A 341 -9.74 -4.38 3.87
C LEU A 341 -9.76 -3.17 4.80
N LEU A 342 -8.63 -2.89 5.44
CA LEU A 342 -8.41 -1.62 6.15
C LEU A 342 -8.20 -0.52 5.10
N THR A 343 -9.16 0.39 5.02
CA THR A 343 -9.22 1.43 3.99
C THR A 343 -8.64 2.76 4.46
N HIS A 344 -8.68 3.04 5.76
CA HIS A 344 -7.97 4.15 6.40
C HIS A 344 -7.67 3.86 7.88
N VAL A 345 -6.69 4.58 8.41
CA VAL A 345 -6.42 4.72 9.86
C VAL A 345 -6.63 6.19 10.21
N SER A 346 -7.33 6.46 11.30
CA SER A 346 -7.53 7.81 11.84
C SER A 346 -7.29 7.80 13.35
N ASP A 347 -7.27 8.98 13.98
CA ASP A 347 -7.10 9.06 15.43
C ASP A 347 -8.24 8.37 16.17
N ASN A 348 -9.49 8.55 15.71
CA ASN A 348 -10.69 8.07 16.41
C ASN A 348 -11.05 6.61 16.08
N HIS A 349 -10.77 6.16 14.85
CA HIS A 349 -11.25 4.86 14.37
C HIS A 349 -10.42 4.30 13.19
N LEU A 350 -10.64 3.02 12.93
CA LEU A 350 -10.24 2.33 11.71
C LEU A 350 -11.46 2.19 10.78
N GLY A 351 -11.29 2.50 9.50
CA GLY A 351 -12.32 2.30 8.48
C GLY A 351 -12.08 1.01 7.70
N LEU A 352 -13.02 0.07 7.78
CA LEU A 352 -12.91 -1.22 7.13
C LEU A 352 -14.00 -1.40 6.08
N ARG A 353 -13.59 -1.86 4.90
CA ARG A 353 -14.49 -2.48 3.93
C ARG A 353 -14.54 -3.97 4.27
N LEU A 354 -15.68 -4.44 4.80
CA LEU A 354 -15.85 -5.85 5.20
C LEU A 354 -16.11 -6.75 3.98
N ASP A 355 -16.89 -6.25 3.02
CA ASP A 355 -17.22 -6.88 1.75
C ASP A 355 -17.57 -5.78 0.72
N ASP A 356 -18.12 -6.15 -0.45
CA ASP A 356 -18.48 -5.18 -1.50
C ASP A 356 -19.56 -4.17 -1.07
N VAL A 357 -20.38 -4.48 -0.08
CA VAL A 357 -21.56 -3.66 0.29
C VAL A 357 -21.58 -3.25 1.75
N THR A 358 -20.61 -3.64 2.57
CA THR A 358 -20.59 -3.38 4.01
C THR A 358 -19.33 -2.61 4.41
N PHE A 359 -19.54 -1.40 4.94
CA PHE A 359 -18.49 -0.59 5.56
C PHE A 359 -18.62 -0.64 7.08
N ALA A 360 -17.51 -0.55 7.80
CA ALA A 360 -17.49 -0.63 9.24
C ALA A 360 -16.44 0.28 9.89
N PHE A 361 -16.78 0.78 11.06
CA PHE A 361 -15.86 1.48 11.95
C PHE A 361 -15.43 0.55 13.08
N TYR A 362 -14.13 0.51 13.34
CA TYR A 362 -13.53 -0.23 14.45
C TYR A 362 -12.72 0.72 15.35
N SER A 363 -12.56 0.38 16.62
CA SER A 363 -11.74 1.15 17.56
C SER A 363 -10.28 1.23 17.09
N ASN A 364 -9.65 2.40 17.15
CA ASN A 364 -8.22 2.51 16.87
C ASN A 364 -7.39 2.02 18.09
N PRO A 365 -6.51 1.03 17.94
CA PRO A 365 -5.69 0.49 19.03
C PRO A 365 -4.48 1.38 19.41
N SER A 366 -4.34 2.57 18.82
CA SER A 366 -3.33 3.56 19.23
C SER A 366 -3.69 4.32 20.51
N GLU A 367 -4.88 4.07 21.09
CA GLU A 367 -5.34 4.57 22.40
C GLU A 367 -5.21 3.54 23.53
#